data_AF-A0A966VZK8-F1
#
_entry.id   AF-A0A966VZK8-F1
#
_cell.length_a   1.000
_cell.length_b   1.000
_cell.length_c   1.000
_cell.angle_alpha   90.00
_cell.angle_beta   90.00
_cell.angle_gamma   90.00
#
_symmetry.space_group_name_H-M   'P 1'
#
loop_
_entity.id
_entity.type
_entity.pdbx_description
1 polymer ?
#
loop_
_entity_poly.entity_id
_entity_poly.type
_entity_poly.pdbx_seq_one_letter_code
_entity_poly.pdbx_strand_id
1 'polypeptide(L)'
;TFDNAPWLTHSTVLSHGLVTWASKGLFLGERHTYLSAQVDDVFLADEMWAGGEYRQSANDWQAVINWQKAFNTRTLGKNFRYDMAFNGLGTVAGEYPNDDLTPFVKNSGKSMFKWISHTYDHPMLDNLTYAESLTEITKNNQTASGLGLPNYSKLNMVTPNVSGLSNVLFLQAAYDAGIRYLVSDTSIPTQRPASPNVGIPNWFDPRILLVPRHACNLYYNVSTPAEWVSEYNSIYHNYWGRDLSFAEILDNQAELLLGFLLKGDVSPVMFHQPNLRNYDGAGRSLLGDLLTAVADKYEKLYNFPALSPTMDSLASTLQQRMAYNASGVVATLNANNTVTLTVKTAARIPVTGLKNGGMVSHTGTTTPAITAETYAGQTITYLTLAAGQSVTLKKL
;
A
#
# COMPACT_ATOMS: atom_id res chain seq x y z
N THR A 1 8.15 24.68 24.68
CA THR A 1 8.48 24.43 23.25
C THR A 1 8.92 22.99 23.14
N PHE A 2 8.74 22.34 21.99
CA PHE A 2 9.23 20.98 21.74
C PHE A 2 9.97 20.98 20.40
N ASP A 3 11.00 20.15 20.28
CA ASP A 3 11.74 20.01 19.02
C ASP A 3 10.87 19.31 17.98
N ASN A 4 10.95 19.77 16.73
CA ASN A 4 10.15 19.23 15.63
C ASN A 4 11.04 18.62 14.56
N ALA A 5 10.74 17.38 14.17
CA ALA A 5 11.36 16.73 13.02
C ALA A 5 10.41 15.67 12.43
N PRO A 6 10.45 15.42 11.11
CA PRO A 6 9.50 14.53 10.44
C PRO A 6 9.66 13.04 10.78
N TRP A 7 10.69 12.66 11.54
CA TRP A 7 10.91 11.30 12.05
C TRP A 7 10.56 11.15 13.54
N LEU A 8 10.17 12.22 14.23
CA LEU A 8 9.79 12.15 15.64
C LEU A 8 8.30 11.87 15.79
N THR A 9 7.95 10.84 16.56
CA THR A 9 6.56 10.39 16.75
C THR A 9 5.65 11.49 17.30
N HIS A 10 6.09 12.29 18.28
CA HIS A 10 5.29 13.42 18.77
C HIS A 10 5.06 14.49 17.69
N SER A 11 6.00 14.68 16.78
CA SER A 11 5.87 15.65 15.69
C SER A 11 4.82 15.21 14.68
N THR A 12 4.84 13.93 14.27
CA THR A 12 3.83 13.40 13.33
C THR A 12 2.45 13.37 13.95
N VAL A 13 2.31 12.93 15.21
CA VAL A 13 1.02 12.90 15.92
C VAL A 13 0.38 14.29 16.03
N LEU A 14 1.15 15.30 16.42
CA LEU A 14 0.64 16.65 16.66
C LEU A 14 0.43 17.46 15.37
N SER A 15 1.13 17.13 14.28
CA SER A 15 1.14 17.90 13.02
C SER A 15 -0.26 18.25 12.52
N HIS A 16 -1.15 17.26 12.46
CA HIS A 16 -2.51 17.46 11.96
C HIS A 16 -3.35 18.33 12.90
N GLY A 17 -3.16 18.19 14.22
CA GLY A 17 -3.82 19.04 15.21
C GLY A 17 -3.40 20.50 15.07
N LEU A 18 -2.12 20.75 14.82
CA LEU A 18 -1.59 22.10 14.57
C LEU A 18 -2.17 22.72 13.29
N VAL A 19 -2.24 21.96 12.18
CA VAL A 19 -2.87 22.43 10.93
C VAL A 19 -4.35 22.72 11.14
N THR A 20 -5.06 21.85 11.85
CA THR A 20 -6.48 22.05 12.18
C THR A 20 -6.67 23.31 13.02
N TRP A 21 -5.86 23.52 14.05
CA TRP A 21 -5.93 24.71 14.90
C TRP A 21 -5.65 26.00 14.11
N ALA A 22 -4.56 26.03 13.35
CA ALA A 22 -4.14 27.20 12.59
C ALA A 22 -5.15 27.61 11.50
N SER A 23 -5.80 26.62 10.89
CA SER A 23 -6.82 26.83 9.86
C SER A 23 -8.25 26.98 10.40
N LYS A 24 -8.42 26.99 11.73
CA LYS A 24 -9.75 26.94 12.39
C LYS A 24 -10.63 25.79 11.86
N GLY A 25 -9.98 24.68 11.53
CA GLY A 25 -10.60 23.46 11.03
C GLY A 25 -11.01 23.47 9.56
N LEU A 26 -10.72 24.52 8.78
CA LEU A 26 -11.09 24.60 7.35
C LEU A 26 -9.84 24.79 6.48
N PHE A 27 -9.46 23.78 5.71
CA PHE A 27 -8.28 23.83 4.85
C PHE A 27 -8.39 22.94 3.61
N LEU A 28 -7.60 23.27 2.59
CA LEU A 28 -7.41 22.40 1.43
C LEU A 28 -6.51 21.23 1.82
N GLY A 29 -7.02 20.02 1.65
CA GLY A 29 -6.34 18.79 2.06
C GLY A 29 -7.28 17.83 2.75
N GLU A 30 -6.72 16.68 3.11
CA GLU A 30 -7.39 15.55 3.74
C GLU A 30 -6.39 14.79 4.61
N ARG A 31 -6.89 13.92 5.48
CA ARG A 31 -6.09 13.00 6.28
C ARG A 31 -6.74 11.63 6.28
N HIS A 32 -5.94 10.64 5.94
CA HIS A 32 -6.25 9.22 6.05
C HIS A 32 -5.03 8.46 6.60
N THR A 33 -5.27 7.35 7.29
CA THR A 33 -4.23 6.36 7.63
C THR A 33 -4.40 5.17 6.72
N TYR A 34 -3.31 4.63 6.17
CA TYR A 34 -3.33 3.45 5.30
C TYR A 34 -2.54 2.30 5.92
N LEU A 35 -3.01 1.08 5.69
CA LEU A 35 -2.32 -0.15 6.04
C LEU A 35 -2.50 -1.18 4.92
N SER A 36 -1.45 -1.33 4.11
CA SER A 36 -1.39 -2.27 2.99
C SER A 36 -0.08 -3.05 3.05
N ALA A 37 -0.18 -4.34 3.36
CA ALA A 37 0.94 -5.27 3.42
C ALA A 37 0.89 -6.17 2.17
N GLN A 38 1.81 -5.93 1.25
CA GLN A 38 1.98 -6.72 0.04
C GLN A 38 2.92 -7.88 0.34
N VAL A 39 2.40 -9.09 0.22
CA VAL A 39 3.11 -10.35 0.46
C VAL A 39 3.40 -10.97 -0.89
N ASP A 40 4.65 -10.89 -1.29
CA ASP A 40 5.19 -11.42 -2.53
C ASP A 40 5.37 -12.95 -2.45
N ASP A 41 5.63 -13.57 -3.61
CA ASP A 41 5.97 -14.99 -3.80
C ASP A 41 4.90 -16.02 -3.41
N VAL A 42 3.63 -15.61 -3.29
CA VAL A 42 2.55 -16.54 -2.94
C VAL A 42 2.45 -17.67 -3.98
N PHE A 43 2.48 -18.90 -3.47
CA PHE A 43 2.55 -20.20 -4.16
C PHE A 43 3.96 -20.70 -4.55
N LEU A 44 5.01 -19.89 -4.51
CA LEU A 44 6.38 -20.37 -4.70
C LEU A 44 7.05 -20.73 -3.36
N ALA A 45 8.18 -21.42 -3.45
CA ALA A 45 9.13 -21.58 -2.37
C ALA A 45 10.22 -20.51 -2.48
N ASP A 46 10.65 -19.99 -1.34
CA ASP A 46 11.72 -18.99 -1.27
C ASP A 46 12.95 -19.63 -0.64
N GLU A 47 14.13 -19.24 -1.12
CA GLU A 47 15.40 -19.54 -0.46
C GLU A 47 15.44 -18.88 0.93
N MET A 48 15.87 -19.64 1.93
CA MET A 48 15.84 -19.21 3.33
C MET A 48 17.23 -18.79 3.82
N TRP A 49 17.28 -17.79 4.71
CA TRP A 49 18.50 -17.30 5.36
C TRP A 49 19.31 -18.43 6.02
N ALA A 50 18.62 -19.34 6.71
CA ALA A 50 19.25 -20.48 7.37
C ALA A 50 19.65 -21.63 6.41
N GLY A 51 19.39 -21.46 5.10
CA GLY A 51 19.57 -22.48 4.06
C GLY A 51 18.31 -23.30 3.79
N GLY A 52 18.25 -23.86 2.58
CA GLY A 52 17.08 -24.58 2.07
C GLY A 52 15.99 -23.64 1.54
N GLU A 53 14.81 -24.20 1.31
CA GLU A 53 13.66 -23.46 0.80
C GLU A 53 12.46 -23.64 1.73
N TYR A 54 11.57 -22.65 1.75
CA TYR A 54 10.30 -22.74 2.45
C TYR A 54 9.16 -22.28 1.55
N ARG A 55 8.08 -23.06 1.54
CA ARG A 55 6.80 -22.72 0.91
C ARG A 55 5.69 -22.83 1.95
N GLN A 56 4.80 -21.86 2.00
CA GLN A 56 3.61 -21.94 2.84
C GLN A 56 2.79 -23.21 2.59
N SER A 57 2.25 -23.78 3.65
CA SER A 57 1.30 -24.88 3.64
C SER A 57 -0.15 -24.40 3.83
N ALA A 58 -1.10 -25.32 3.69
CA ALA A 58 -2.48 -25.07 4.09
C ALA A 58 -2.62 -24.68 5.58
N ASN A 59 -1.76 -25.22 6.46
CA ASN A 59 -1.76 -24.89 7.88
C ASN A 59 -1.32 -23.44 8.13
N ASP A 60 -0.29 -22.98 7.41
CA ASP A 60 0.15 -21.58 7.49
C ASP A 60 -0.97 -20.64 7.04
N TRP A 61 -1.62 -20.97 5.91
CA TRP A 61 -2.75 -20.20 5.40
C TRP A 61 -3.95 -20.15 6.36
N GLN A 62 -4.27 -21.26 7.02
CA GLN A 62 -5.32 -21.30 8.03
C GLN A 62 -4.96 -20.40 9.24
N ALA A 63 -3.70 -20.38 9.66
CA ALA A 63 -3.21 -19.47 10.69
C ALA A 63 -3.35 -18.00 10.26
N VAL A 64 -2.96 -17.66 9.02
CA VAL A 64 -3.10 -16.30 8.47
C VAL A 64 -4.56 -15.85 8.45
N ILE A 65 -5.50 -16.71 8.04
CA ILE A 65 -6.94 -16.41 8.07
C ILE A 65 -7.42 -16.12 9.49
N ASN A 66 -7.00 -16.95 10.47
CA ASN A 66 -7.40 -16.80 11.86
C ASN A 66 -6.82 -15.52 12.46
N TRP A 67 -5.55 -15.25 12.21
CA TRP A 67 -4.88 -14.03 12.64
C TRP A 67 -5.55 -12.80 12.05
N GLN A 68 -5.83 -12.77 10.73
CA GLN A 68 -6.47 -11.60 10.11
C GLN A 68 -7.88 -11.37 10.69
N LYS A 69 -8.66 -12.43 10.93
CA LYS A 69 -9.96 -12.30 11.61
C LYS A 69 -9.84 -11.65 12.99
N ALA A 70 -8.84 -12.07 13.78
CA ALA A 70 -8.59 -11.48 15.08
C ALA A 70 -8.11 -10.02 14.95
N PHE A 71 -7.20 -9.73 14.03
CA PHE A 71 -6.70 -8.39 13.76
C PHE A 71 -7.80 -7.42 13.32
N ASN A 72 -8.79 -7.91 12.56
CA ASN A 72 -9.94 -7.10 12.13
C ASN A 72 -10.92 -6.74 13.27
N THR A 73 -10.73 -7.29 14.48
CA THR A 73 -11.44 -6.83 15.69
C THR A 73 -10.78 -5.61 16.33
N ARG A 74 -9.51 -5.34 15.99
CA ARG A 74 -8.75 -4.19 16.46
C ARG A 74 -9.20 -2.92 15.74
N THR A 75 -8.96 -1.76 16.37
CA THR A 75 -9.31 -0.47 15.76
C THR A 75 -8.49 -0.23 14.51
N LEU A 76 -7.16 -0.40 14.58
CA LEU A 76 -6.31 -0.21 13.40
C LEU A 76 -6.70 -1.15 12.26
N GLY A 77 -6.89 -2.44 12.60
CA GLY A 77 -7.07 -3.53 11.67
C GLY A 77 -8.49 -3.70 11.11
N LYS A 78 -9.47 -2.91 11.53
CA LYS A 78 -10.90 -3.11 11.19
C LYS A 78 -11.18 -3.39 9.70
N ASN A 79 -10.49 -2.70 8.81
CA ASN A 79 -10.65 -2.83 7.36
C ASN A 79 -9.51 -3.63 6.69
N PHE A 80 -8.59 -4.18 7.47
CA PHE A 80 -7.35 -4.76 6.96
C PHE A 80 -7.61 -6.05 6.19
N ARG A 81 -6.89 -6.18 5.07
CA ARG A 81 -6.79 -7.39 4.27
C ARG A 81 -5.37 -7.44 3.72
N TYR A 82 -4.68 -8.57 3.82
CA TYR A 82 -3.40 -8.76 3.12
C TYR A 82 -3.57 -8.61 1.60
N ASP A 83 -2.55 -8.06 0.95
CA ASP A 83 -2.39 -8.04 -0.50
C ASP A 83 -1.46 -9.21 -0.89
N MET A 84 -2.01 -10.29 -1.44
CA MET A 84 -1.28 -11.49 -1.85
C MET A 84 -0.84 -11.34 -3.31
N ALA A 85 0.45 -11.11 -3.51
CA ALA A 85 1.08 -11.08 -4.82
C ALA A 85 1.53 -12.51 -5.19
N PHE A 86 0.94 -13.08 -6.24
CA PHE A 86 0.99 -14.53 -6.50
C PHE A 86 1.69 -14.89 -7.80
N ASN A 87 2.26 -16.10 -7.80
CA ASN A 87 2.99 -16.70 -8.91
C ASN A 87 2.32 -17.99 -9.37
N GLY A 88 1.91 -18.01 -10.63
CA GLY A 88 1.04 -19.06 -11.13
C GLY A 88 1.71 -20.42 -11.30
N LEU A 89 3.03 -20.46 -11.52
CA LEU A 89 3.79 -21.72 -11.65
C LEU A 89 3.61 -22.60 -10.44
N GLY A 90 3.66 -22.02 -9.23
CA GLY A 90 3.54 -22.76 -7.98
C GLY A 90 2.18 -23.42 -7.71
N THR A 91 1.22 -23.24 -8.61
CA THR A 91 -0.10 -23.89 -8.58
C THR A 91 -0.23 -25.07 -9.56
N VAL A 92 0.82 -25.33 -10.35
CA VAL A 92 0.85 -26.42 -11.32
C VAL A 92 0.97 -27.76 -10.58
N ALA A 93 0.11 -28.71 -10.96
CA ALA A 93 0.12 -30.04 -10.37
C ALA A 93 1.48 -30.73 -10.60
N GLY A 94 2.15 -31.13 -9.52
CA GLY A 94 3.46 -31.77 -9.57
C GLY A 94 4.65 -30.82 -9.48
N GLU A 95 4.43 -29.49 -9.51
CA GLU A 95 5.49 -28.50 -9.28
C GLU A 95 6.09 -28.64 -7.88
N TYR A 96 5.22 -28.72 -6.86
CA TYR A 96 5.61 -29.00 -5.49
C TYR A 96 5.03 -30.35 -5.03
N PRO A 97 5.85 -31.21 -4.38
CA PRO A 97 5.37 -32.47 -3.86
C PRO A 97 4.36 -32.24 -2.74
N ASN A 98 3.25 -33.00 -2.75
CA ASN A 98 2.18 -32.93 -1.74
C ASN A 98 1.58 -31.52 -1.56
N ASP A 99 1.34 -30.79 -2.64
CA ASP A 99 0.75 -29.45 -2.59
C ASP A 99 -0.65 -29.42 -1.95
N ASP A 100 -0.68 -29.05 -0.67
CA ASP A 100 -1.92 -28.84 0.10
C ASP A 100 -2.41 -27.38 0.00
N LEU A 101 -1.53 -26.46 -0.37
CA LEU A 101 -1.80 -25.02 -0.41
C LEU A 101 -2.76 -24.66 -1.53
N THR A 102 -2.47 -25.05 -2.78
CA THR A 102 -3.31 -24.69 -3.93
C THR A 102 -4.76 -25.14 -3.76
N PRO A 103 -5.08 -26.42 -3.42
CA PRO A 103 -6.45 -26.82 -3.18
C PRO A 103 -7.07 -26.10 -1.97
N PHE A 104 -6.29 -25.80 -0.92
CA PHE A 104 -6.78 -25.02 0.21
C PHE A 104 -7.22 -23.61 -0.22
N VAL A 105 -6.35 -22.85 -0.89
CA VAL A 105 -6.66 -21.49 -1.37
C VAL A 105 -7.85 -21.48 -2.33
N LYS A 106 -7.91 -22.46 -3.24
CA LYS A 106 -9.02 -22.59 -4.19
C LYS A 106 -10.37 -22.72 -3.48
N ASN A 107 -10.40 -23.43 -2.36
CA ASN A 107 -11.62 -23.78 -1.64
C ASN A 107 -11.92 -22.89 -0.42
N SER A 108 -10.91 -22.23 0.15
CA SER A 108 -10.99 -21.56 1.45
C SER A 108 -10.26 -20.22 1.45
N GLY A 109 -10.87 -19.22 2.09
CA GLY A 109 -10.17 -18.00 2.52
C GLY A 109 -9.79 -16.99 1.43
N LYS A 110 -9.81 -17.31 0.13
CA LYS A 110 -9.39 -16.37 -0.94
C LYS A 110 -10.14 -15.04 -0.98
N SER A 111 -11.37 -14.96 -0.48
CA SER A 111 -12.12 -13.70 -0.35
C SER A 111 -11.63 -12.80 0.78
N MET A 112 -10.88 -13.34 1.75
CA MET A 112 -10.28 -12.57 2.84
C MET A 112 -9.14 -11.67 2.34
N PHE A 113 -8.55 -11.99 1.19
CA PHE A 113 -7.33 -11.35 0.70
C PHE A 113 -7.57 -10.56 -0.59
N LYS A 114 -6.74 -9.54 -0.82
CA LYS A 114 -6.62 -8.85 -2.10
C LYS A 114 -5.56 -9.59 -2.92
N TRP A 115 -5.71 -9.64 -4.25
CA TRP A 115 -4.82 -10.43 -5.11
C TRP A 115 -4.15 -9.55 -6.16
N ILE A 116 -2.84 -9.72 -6.33
CA ILE A 116 -2.01 -8.95 -7.27
C ILE A 116 -1.15 -9.93 -8.08
N SER A 117 -0.93 -9.65 -9.37
CA SER A 117 -0.02 -10.49 -10.17
C SER A 117 1.41 -10.32 -9.66
N HIS A 118 2.18 -11.41 -9.60
CA HIS A 118 3.62 -11.35 -9.35
C HIS A 118 4.45 -12.04 -10.45
N THR A 119 3.95 -12.04 -11.70
CA THR A 119 4.41 -12.89 -12.83
C THR A 119 4.11 -14.37 -12.64
N TYR A 120 4.38 -15.21 -13.64
CA TYR A 120 4.00 -16.61 -13.60
C TYR A 120 5.06 -17.46 -12.88
N ASP A 121 6.33 -17.38 -13.28
CA ASP A 121 7.44 -18.17 -12.73
C ASP A 121 8.53 -17.35 -12.03
N HIS A 122 8.28 -16.07 -11.77
CA HIS A 122 9.18 -15.15 -11.06
C HIS A 122 10.54 -14.93 -11.75
N PRO A 123 10.61 -14.63 -13.07
CA PRO A 123 11.87 -14.37 -13.73
C PRO A 123 12.31 -12.92 -13.52
N MET A 124 13.62 -12.68 -13.57
CA MET A 124 14.14 -11.31 -13.65
C MET A 124 13.73 -10.67 -14.98
N LEU A 125 13.02 -9.55 -14.91
CA LEU A 125 12.38 -8.91 -16.06
C LEU A 125 13.31 -7.97 -16.84
N ASP A 126 14.51 -7.69 -16.33
CA ASP A 126 15.42 -6.68 -16.91
C ASP A 126 15.88 -7.01 -18.33
N ASN A 127 15.96 -8.30 -18.68
CA ASN A 127 16.48 -8.76 -19.96
C ASN A 127 15.49 -9.61 -20.78
N LEU A 128 14.25 -9.77 -20.31
CA LEU A 128 13.25 -10.53 -21.05
C LEU A 128 12.87 -9.84 -22.35
N THR A 129 12.62 -10.66 -23.37
CA THR A 129 11.97 -10.21 -24.60
C THR A 129 10.52 -9.82 -24.33
N TYR A 130 9.92 -9.12 -25.31
CA TYR A 130 8.48 -8.82 -25.29
C TYR A 130 7.63 -10.09 -25.16
N ALA A 131 7.97 -11.16 -25.90
CA ALA A 131 7.18 -12.38 -25.93
C ALA A 131 7.25 -13.16 -24.61
N GLU A 132 8.43 -13.25 -23.99
CA GLU A 132 8.61 -13.85 -22.67
C GLU A 132 7.85 -13.05 -21.61
N SER A 133 8.02 -11.72 -21.61
CA SER A 133 7.30 -10.82 -20.70
C SER A 133 5.77 -10.94 -20.83
N LEU A 134 5.26 -10.98 -22.07
CA LEU A 134 3.83 -11.15 -22.32
C LEU A 134 3.34 -12.52 -21.84
N THR A 135 4.16 -13.56 -22.00
CA THR A 135 3.84 -14.93 -21.55
C THR A 135 3.71 -14.97 -20.03
N GLU A 136 4.66 -14.38 -19.31
CA GLU A 136 4.64 -14.29 -17.84
C GLU A 136 3.36 -13.63 -17.33
N ILE A 137 2.99 -12.50 -17.91
CA ILE A 137 1.83 -11.73 -17.48
C ILE A 137 0.54 -12.45 -17.84
N THR A 138 0.43 -12.97 -19.07
CA THR A 138 -0.81 -13.58 -19.55
C THR A 138 -1.09 -14.95 -18.92
N LYS A 139 -0.05 -15.79 -18.70
CA LYS A 139 -0.21 -17.03 -17.94
C LYS A 139 -0.65 -16.76 -16.52
N ASN A 140 -0.07 -15.77 -15.83
CA ASN A 140 -0.47 -15.49 -14.46
C ASN A 140 -1.91 -14.96 -14.35
N ASN A 141 -2.34 -14.15 -15.33
CA ASN A 141 -3.74 -13.74 -15.47
C ASN A 141 -4.68 -14.95 -15.67
N GLN A 142 -4.27 -15.95 -16.44
CA GLN A 142 -5.04 -17.18 -16.63
C GLN A 142 -5.11 -17.99 -15.33
N THR A 143 -4.02 -18.08 -14.58
CA THR A 143 -4.00 -18.72 -13.26
C THR A 143 -4.98 -18.06 -12.30
N ALA A 144 -5.01 -16.72 -12.21
CA ALA A 144 -6.00 -16.01 -11.40
C ALA A 144 -7.44 -16.40 -11.75
N SER A 145 -7.74 -16.50 -13.05
CA SER A 145 -9.06 -16.95 -13.53
C SER A 145 -9.34 -18.41 -13.16
N GLY A 146 -8.35 -19.30 -13.29
CA GLY A 146 -8.49 -20.73 -12.97
C GLY A 146 -8.69 -21.02 -11.48
N LEU A 147 -8.08 -20.20 -10.61
CA LEU A 147 -8.28 -20.25 -9.16
C LEU A 147 -9.58 -19.54 -8.71
N GLY A 148 -10.13 -18.68 -9.57
CA GLY A 148 -11.28 -17.84 -9.24
C GLY A 148 -10.94 -16.83 -8.15
N LEU A 149 -9.81 -16.12 -8.30
CA LEU A 149 -9.37 -15.10 -7.33
C LEU A 149 -10.31 -13.88 -7.39
N PRO A 150 -10.98 -13.51 -6.28
CA PRO A 150 -12.00 -12.48 -6.29
C PRO A 150 -11.40 -11.08 -6.44
N ASN A 151 -12.06 -10.23 -7.23
CA ASN A 151 -11.67 -8.83 -7.46
C ASN A 151 -10.23 -8.67 -7.97
N TYR A 152 -9.67 -9.70 -8.61
CA TYR A 152 -8.37 -9.61 -9.26
C TYR A 152 -8.41 -8.59 -10.40
N SER A 153 -7.49 -7.63 -10.36
CA SER A 153 -7.38 -6.57 -11.38
C SER A 153 -6.12 -6.77 -12.19
N LYS A 154 -6.28 -6.90 -13.51
CA LYS A 154 -5.17 -6.96 -14.47
C LYS A 154 -4.39 -5.65 -14.59
N LEU A 155 -4.83 -4.60 -13.92
CA LEU A 155 -4.11 -3.32 -13.92
C LEU A 155 -2.86 -3.37 -13.04
N ASN A 156 -2.82 -4.28 -12.06
CA ASN A 156 -1.80 -4.31 -11.00
C ASN A 156 -0.82 -5.45 -11.20
N MET A 157 0.47 -5.15 -11.04
CA MET A 157 1.50 -6.17 -10.89
C MET A 157 2.61 -5.69 -9.96
N VAL A 158 3.05 -6.58 -9.07
CA VAL A 158 4.34 -6.44 -8.39
C VAL A 158 5.37 -7.15 -9.28
N THR A 159 6.50 -6.52 -9.59
CA THR A 159 7.55 -7.16 -10.40
C THR A 159 8.49 -7.97 -9.51
N PRO A 160 8.91 -9.18 -9.94
CA PRO A 160 9.96 -9.96 -9.30
C PRO A 160 11.19 -9.10 -9.02
N ASN A 161 11.65 -9.05 -7.76
CA ASN A 161 12.79 -8.22 -7.32
C ASN A 161 12.72 -6.73 -7.72
N VAL A 162 11.52 -6.19 -7.97
CA VAL A 162 11.35 -4.82 -8.50
C VAL A 162 12.10 -4.61 -9.84
N SER A 163 12.26 -5.69 -10.61
CA SER A 163 12.96 -5.69 -11.91
C SER A 163 12.08 -5.23 -13.07
N GLY A 164 12.69 -5.03 -14.24
CA GLY A 164 12.03 -4.69 -15.51
C GLY A 164 11.69 -3.21 -15.66
N LEU A 165 11.90 -2.38 -14.63
CA LEU A 165 11.44 -0.99 -14.65
C LEU A 165 12.12 -0.09 -15.70
N SER A 166 13.22 -0.56 -16.31
CA SER A 166 13.90 0.09 -17.45
C SER A 166 13.87 -0.73 -18.74
N ASN A 167 13.29 -1.93 -18.73
CA ASN A 167 13.21 -2.77 -19.93
C ASN A 167 12.01 -2.35 -20.78
N VAL A 168 12.28 -1.64 -21.88
CA VAL A 168 11.23 -1.14 -22.79
C VAL A 168 10.39 -2.24 -23.42
N LEU A 169 10.94 -3.44 -23.64
CA LEU A 169 10.19 -4.57 -24.21
C LEU A 169 9.22 -5.14 -23.19
N PHE A 170 9.65 -5.29 -21.94
CA PHE A 170 8.78 -5.68 -20.84
C PHE A 170 7.69 -4.63 -20.59
N LEU A 171 8.03 -3.34 -20.52
CA LEU A 171 7.06 -2.28 -20.27
C LEU A 171 5.97 -2.23 -21.36
N GLN A 172 6.37 -2.40 -22.62
CA GLN A 172 5.43 -2.50 -23.74
C GLN A 172 4.52 -3.74 -23.58
N ALA A 173 5.08 -4.91 -23.28
CA ALA A 173 4.30 -6.13 -23.04
C ALA A 173 3.33 -5.99 -21.86
N ALA A 174 3.77 -5.35 -20.77
CA ALA A 174 2.95 -5.08 -19.60
C ALA A 174 1.76 -4.17 -19.94
N TYR A 175 2.01 -3.06 -20.65
CA TYR A 175 0.95 -2.16 -21.07
C TYR A 175 -0.08 -2.84 -21.98
N ASP A 176 0.39 -3.63 -22.96
CA ASP A 176 -0.45 -4.37 -23.91
C ASP A 176 -1.26 -5.49 -23.23
N ALA A 177 -0.72 -6.10 -22.17
CA ALA A 177 -1.42 -7.07 -21.34
C ALA A 177 -2.43 -6.45 -20.36
N GLY A 178 -2.50 -5.11 -20.29
CA GLY A 178 -3.45 -4.36 -19.47
C GLY A 178 -2.88 -3.80 -18.16
N ILE A 179 -1.61 -4.03 -17.84
CA ILE A 179 -0.98 -3.45 -16.65
C ILE A 179 -0.96 -1.92 -16.78
N ARG A 180 -1.28 -1.23 -15.70
CA ARG A 180 -1.16 0.23 -15.56
C ARG A 180 -0.34 0.63 -14.35
N TYR A 181 -0.24 -0.27 -13.36
CA TYR A 181 0.37 0.00 -12.08
C TYR A 181 1.42 -1.07 -11.76
N LEU A 182 2.66 -0.63 -11.62
CA LEU A 182 3.77 -1.41 -11.08
C LEU A 182 4.19 -0.86 -9.72
N VAL A 183 5.11 -1.52 -9.02
CA VAL A 183 5.72 -0.99 -7.80
C VAL A 183 7.12 -0.40 -8.08
N SER A 184 7.59 0.44 -7.17
CA SER A 184 8.99 0.90 -7.09
C SER A 184 9.50 0.70 -5.67
N ASP A 185 10.81 0.69 -5.46
CA ASP A 185 11.42 0.48 -4.15
C ASP A 185 11.92 1.80 -3.55
N THR A 186 11.22 2.30 -2.53
CA THR A 186 11.60 3.55 -1.84
C THR A 186 12.87 3.44 -1.00
N SER A 187 13.42 2.24 -0.78
CA SER A 187 14.75 2.07 -0.20
C SER A 187 15.83 2.69 -1.12
N ILE A 188 15.62 2.63 -2.43
CA ILE A 188 16.49 3.19 -3.47
C ILE A 188 16.15 4.68 -3.67
N PRO A 189 17.07 5.63 -3.38
CA PRO A 189 16.76 7.06 -3.44
C PRO A 189 16.21 7.56 -4.78
N THR A 190 16.69 7.01 -5.90
CA THR A 190 16.24 7.37 -7.26
C THR A 190 14.84 6.87 -7.60
N GLN A 191 14.30 5.95 -6.82
CA GLN A 191 12.96 5.39 -6.96
C GLN A 191 11.95 5.98 -5.98
N ARG A 192 12.32 7.04 -5.25
CA ARG A 192 11.40 7.75 -4.35
C ARG A 192 10.54 8.74 -5.13
N PRO A 193 9.27 8.95 -4.72
CA PRO A 193 8.42 9.94 -5.35
C PRO A 193 8.94 11.36 -5.07
N ALA A 194 8.69 12.28 -6.01
CA ALA A 194 9.14 13.67 -5.92
C ALA A 194 8.47 14.47 -4.78
N SER A 195 7.34 13.98 -4.26
CA SER A 195 6.64 14.57 -3.11
C SER A 195 5.87 13.48 -2.34
N PRO A 196 5.41 13.74 -1.10
CA PRO A 196 4.59 12.78 -0.38
C PRO A 196 3.31 12.40 -1.14
N ASN A 197 2.95 11.12 -1.09
CA ASN A 197 1.69 10.56 -1.63
C ASN A 197 1.46 10.84 -3.13
N VAL A 198 2.51 10.88 -3.96
CA VAL A 198 2.37 10.83 -5.43
C VAL A 198 2.99 9.55 -6.00
N GLY A 199 2.51 9.13 -7.16
CA GLY A 199 3.12 8.06 -7.93
C GLY A 199 4.29 8.57 -8.76
N ILE A 200 5.01 7.65 -9.39
CA ILE A 200 6.13 7.96 -10.29
C ILE A 200 5.73 7.48 -11.68
N PRO A 201 5.49 8.37 -12.66
CA PRO A 201 5.41 7.94 -14.05
C PRO A 201 6.69 7.17 -14.40
N ASN A 202 6.58 5.95 -14.91
CA ASN A 202 7.76 5.17 -15.23
C ASN A 202 8.68 5.94 -16.20
N TRP A 203 9.98 5.85 -15.97
CA TRP A 203 11.00 6.68 -16.65
C TRP A 203 11.13 6.39 -18.16
N PHE A 204 10.69 5.22 -18.61
CA PHE A 204 10.80 4.76 -19.99
C PHE A 204 9.43 4.63 -20.67
N ASP A 205 8.37 4.32 -19.92
CA ASP A 205 6.99 4.34 -20.41
C ASP A 205 6.02 5.00 -19.41
N PRO A 206 5.79 6.33 -19.50
CA PRO A 206 4.99 7.05 -18.51
C PRO A 206 3.49 6.72 -18.54
N ARG A 207 3.04 5.84 -19.46
CA ARG A 207 1.68 5.29 -19.43
C ARG A 207 1.48 4.32 -18.26
N ILE A 208 2.57 3.76 -17.72
CA ILE A 208 2.59 2.96 -16.50
C ILE A 208 3.01 3.85 -15.32
N LEU A 209 2.25 3.80 -14.24
CA LEU A 209 2.58 4.47 -12.99
C LEU A 209 3.21 3.48 -12.02
N LEU A 210 4.34 3.86 -11.42
CA LEU A 210 4.94 3.15 -10.30
C LEU A 210 4.32 3.65 -9.00
N VAL A 211 3.75 2.73 -8.24
CA VAL A 211 3.30 2.90 -6.86
C VAL A 211 4.55 2.79 -5.97
N PRO A 212 4.94 3.84 -5.22
CA PRO A 212 6.03 3.75 -4.26
C PRO A 212 5.73 2.66 -3.23
N ARG A 213 6.68 1.75 -3.00
CA ARG A 213 6.56 0.69 -2.01
C ARG A 213 7.69 0.78 -1.01
N HIS A 214 7.37 0.66 0.27
CA HIS A 214 8.35 0.66 1.35
C HIS A 214 8.92 -0.73 1.59
N ALA A 215 10.23 -0.80 1.78
CA ALA A 215 10.88 -1.93 2.42
C ALA A 215 10.89 -1.72 3.95
N CYS A 216 10.94 -2.82 4.69
CA CYS A 216 11.31 -2.82 6.10
C CYS A 216 12.32 -3.95 6.33
N ASN A 217 12.90 -4.03 7.52
CA ASN A 217 13.91 -5.05 7.82
C ASN A 217 13.29 -6.37 8.27
N LEU A 218 12.04 -6.68 7.92
CA LEU A 218 11.50 -8.05 7.93
C LEU A 218 11.77 -8.64 6.54
N TYR A 219 12.91 -9.34 6.42
CA TYR A 219 13.47 -9.75 5.13
C TYR A 219 12.65 -10.83 4.43
N TYR A 220 12.85 -11.00 3.13
CA TYR A 220 12.08 -11.93 2.31
C TYR A 220 12.27 -13.39 2.73
N ASN A 221 13.52 -13.74 3.03
CA ASN A 221 14.06 -15.07 3.29
C ASN A 221 14.06 -15.46 4.79
N VAL A 222 13.17 -14.89 5.61
CA VAL A 222 13.03 -15.26 7.04
C VAL A 222 11.60 -15.64 7.40
N SER A 223 11.49 -16.73 8.16
CA SER A 223 10.22 -17.37 8.54
C SER A 223 10.10 -17.63 10.05
N THR A 224 11.20 -17.55 10.80
CA THR A 224 11.22 -17.74 12.26
C THR A 224 11.90 -16.58 12.99
N PRO A 225 11.60 -16.37 14.29
CA PRO A 225 12.28 -15.34 15.08
C PRO A 225 13.80 -15.48 15.10
N ALA A 226 14.33 -16.71 15.10
CA ALA A 226 15.76 -16.96 15.12
C ALA A 226 16.44 -16.57 13.79
N GLU A 227 15.80 -16.89 12.66
CA GLU A 227 16.27 -16.47 11.33
C GLU A 227 16.32 -14.94 11.22
N TRP A 228 15.24 -14.27 11.64
CA TRP A 228 15.16 -12.81 11.57
C TRP A 228 16.21 -12.12 12.47
N VAL A 229 16.38 -12.59 13.71
CA VAL A 229 17.43 -12.09 14.62
C VAL A 229 18.82 -12.29 14.01
N SER A 230 19.07 -13.46 13.43
CA SER A 230 20.38 -13.79 12.86
C SER A 230 20.72 -12.88 11.66
N GLU A 231 19.82 -12.75 10.70
CA GLU A 231 20.07 -11.91 9.52
C GLU A 231 20.13 -10.43 9.88
N TYR A 232 19.21 -9.94 10.72
CA TYR A 232 19.21 -8.54 11.14
C TYR A 232 20.52 -8.14 11.81
N ASN A 233 21.01 -8.95 12.75
CA ASN A 233 22.25 -8.63 13.44
C ASN A 233 23.47 -8.83 12.55
N SER A 234 23.44 -9.72 11.56
CA SER A 234 24.52 -9.81 10.56
C SER A 234 24.75 -8.49 9.80
N ILE A 235 23.68 -7.71 9.60
CA ILE A 235 23.71 -6.43 8.89
C ILE A 235 23.90 -5.26 9.87
N TYR A 236 23.18 -5.25 10.99
CA TYR A 236 23.03 -4.08 11.87
C TYR A 236 23.77 -4.16 13.21
N HIS A 237 24.51 -5.24 13.51
CA HIS A 237 25.30 -5.33 14.75
C HIS A 237 26.17 -4.09 14.98
N ASN A 238 26.94 -3.71 13.96
CA ASN A 238 27.85 -2.56 14.04
C ASN A 238 27.11 -1.23 14.20
N TYR A 239 25.91 -1.11 13.62
CA TYR A 239 25.08 0.09 13.76
C TYR A 239 24.58 0.26 15.21
N TRP A 240 24.17 -0.83 15.85
CA TRP A 240 23.68 -0.82 17.23
C TRP A 240 24.79 -0.93 18.29
N GLY A 241 26.00 -1.35 17.89
CA GLY A 241 27.11 -1.68 18.78
C GLY A 241 26.91 -2.97 19.58
N ARG A 242 25.87 -3.75 19.26
CA ARG A 242 25.53 -5.05 19.84
C ARG A 242 24.45 -5.75 19.03
N ASP A 243 24.23 -7.02 19.30
CA ASP A 243 23.06 -7.73 18.81
C ASP A 243 21.79 -7.25 19.51
N LEU A 244 20.71 -7.15 18.73
CA LEU A 244 19.36 -6.95 19.20
C LEU A 244 18.63 -8.29 19.35
N SER A 245 17.79 -8.37 20.38
CA SER A 245 16.83 -9.47 20.54
C SER A 245 15.67 -9.36 19.53
N PHE A 246 14.91 -10.45 19.37
CA PHE A 246 13.70 -10.45 18.54
C PHE A 246 12.71 -9.34 18.94
N ALA A 247 12.50 -9.12 20.24
CA ALA A 247 11.59 -8.09 20.74
C ALA A 247 12.06 -6.67 20.39
N GLU A 248 13.36 -6.41 20.43
CA GLU A 248 13.93 -5.10 20.06
C GLU A 248 13.86 -4.85 18.56
N ILE A 249 14.11 -5.87 17.74
CA ILE A 249 13.95 -5.79 16.28
C ILE A 249 12.48 -5.55 15.92
N LEU A 250 11.57 -6.31 16.54
CA LEU A 250 10.14 -6.16 16.36
C LEU A 250 9.66 -4.76 16.71
N ASP A 251 10.07 -4.24 17.88
CA ASP A 251 9.71 -2.88 18.32
C ASP A 251 10.26 -1.81 17.37
N ASN A 252 11.51 -1.97 16.91
CA ASN A 252 12.16 -1.06 15.97
C ASN A 252 11.44 -1.02 14.61
N GLN A 253 11.07 -2.17 14.05
CA GLN A 253 10.33 -2.23 12.79
C GLN A 253 8.88 -1.76 12.96
N ALA A 254 8.25 -2.04 14.10
CA ALA A 254 6.92 -1.52 14.40
C ALA A 254 6.91 0.01 14.50
N GLU A 255 7.96 0.62 15.06
CA GLU A 255 8.10 2.08 15.10
C GLU A 255 8.28 2.69 13.70
N LEU A 256 9.05 2.04 12.82
CA LEU A 256 9.19 2.46 11.42
C LEU A 256 7.82 2.47 10.71
N LEU A 257 7.08 1.37 10.79
CA LEU A 257 5.76 1.24 10.16
C LEU A 257 4.75 2.21 10.76
N LEU A 258 4.74 2.38 12.08
CA LEU A 258 3.92 3.38 12.76
C LEU A 258 4.17 4.78 12.17
N GLY A 259 5.43 5.12 11.89
CA GLY A 259 5.80 6.37 11.24
C GLY A 259 5.08 6.61 9.92
N PHE A 260 4.93 5.59 9.06
CA PHE A 260 4.18 5.68 7.80
C PHE A 260 2.69 5.94 8.05
N LEU A 261 2.09 5.19 8.99
CA LEU A 261 0.68 5.34 9.36
C LEU A 261 0.38 6.75 9.88
N LEU A 262 1.22 7.28 10.78
CA LEU A 262 1.03 8.60 11.38
C LEU A 262 1.18 9.75 10.38
N LYS A 263 1.98 9.54 9.31
CA LYS A 263 2.13 10.50 8.21
C LYS A 263 0.98 10.45 7.20
N GLY A 264 0.12 9.43 7.27
CA GLY A 264 -0.86 9.15 6.24
C GLY A 264 -0.19 8.78 4.91
N ASP A 265 0.93 8.06 4.98
CA ASP A 265 1.60 7.56 3.78
C ASP A 265 0.72 6.53 3.09
N VAL A 266 0.48 6.72 1.80
CA VAL A 266 -0.37 5.87 0.95
C VAL A 266 0.40 4.62 0.51
N SER A 267 1.73 4.65 0.55
CA SER A 267 2.61 3.61 0.01
C SER A 267 2.42 2.27 0.75
N PRO A 268 2.23 1.13 0.03
CA PRO A 268 2.24 -0.18 0.65
C PRO A 268 3.63 -0.55 1.18
N VAL A 269 3.69 -1.58 2.02
CA VAL A 269 4.93 -2.16 2.54
C VAL A 269 5.13 -3.57 1.97
N MET A 270 6.36 -3.87 1.57
CA MET A 270 6.82 -5.14 1.00
C MET A 270 7.09 -6.18 2.09
N PHE A 271 6.61 -7.40 1.85
CA PHE A 271 6.81 -8.62 2.62
C PHE A 271 6.79 -9.82 1.66
N HIS A 272 7.10 -11.02 2.15
CA HIS A 272 7.14 -12.24 1.33
C HIS A 272 6.48 -13.41 2.05
N GLN A 273 6.12 -14.46 1.31
CA GLN A 273 5.38 -15.59 1.85
C GLN A 273 6.02 -16.27 3.09
N PRO A 274 7.36 -16.36 3.27
CA PRO A 274 7.95 -16.95 4.46
C PRO A 274 7.60 -16.18 5.73
N ASN A 275 7.37 -14.86 5.64
CA ASN A 275 7.03 -14.03 6.79
C ASN A 275 5.68 -14.40 7.42
N LEU A 276 4.86 -15.16 6.71
CA LEU A 276 3.54 -15.63 7.13
C LEU A 276 3.55 -17.08 7.66
N ARG A 277 4.72 -17.74 7.75
CA ARG A 277 4.85 -19.07 8.36
C ARG A 277 4.24 -19.10 9.77
N ASN A 278 3.47 -20.14 10.06
CA ASN A 278 3.01 -20.48 11.41
C ASN A 278 4.18 -21.07 12.20
N TYR A 279 5.11 -20.21 12.64
CA TYR A 279 6.44 -20.62 13.09
C TYR A 279 6.42 -21.40 14.41
N ASP A 280 5.36 -21.26 15.21
CA ASP A 280 5.20 -21.95 16.50
C ASP A 280 4.11 -23.02 16.50
N GLY A 281 3.41 -23.22 15.37
CA GLY A 281 2.26 -24.11 15.27
C GLY A 281 1.00 -23.63 16.02
N ALA A 282 1.07 -22.51 16.74
CA ALA A 282 -0.02 -21.94 17.53
C ALA A 282 -0.69 -20.74 16.85
N GLY A 283 -0.33 -20.45 15.60
CA GLY A 283 -0.95 -19.43 14.76
C GLY A 283 -0.18 -18.12 14.69
N ARG A 284 1.08 -18.07 15.16
CA ARG A 284 1.92 -16.86 15.08
C ARG A 284 2.79 -16.88 13.83
N SER A 285 2.93 -15.70 13.24
CA SER A 285 3.84 -15.44 12.12
C SER A 285 4.62 -14.16 12.37
N LEU A 286 5.77 -14.00 11.72
CA LEU A 286 6.61 -12.80 11.89
C LEU A 286 5.87 -11.53 11.48
N LEU A 287 5.18 -11.56 10.34
CA LEU A 287 4.38 -10.43 9.87
C LEU A 287 3.16 -10.20 10.77
N GLY A 288 2.53 -11.27 11.26
CA GLY A 288 1.41 -11.14 12.20
C GLY A 288 1.84 -10.48 13.53
N ASP A 289 3.00 -10.86 14.07
CA ASP A 289 3.58 -10.25 15.27
C ASP A 289 3.92 -8.77 15.01
N LEU A 290 4.52 -8.45 13.85
CA LEU A 290 4.88 -7.08 13.47
C LEU A 290 3.64 -6.17 13.38
N LEU A 291 2.61 -6.59 12.65
CA LEU A 291 1.38 -5.81 12.52
C LEU A 291 0.62 -5.68 13.85
N THR A 292 0.71 -6.68 14.72
CA THR A 292 0.17 -6.62 16.08
C THR A 292 0.89 -5.55 16.91
N ALA A 293 2.23 -5.52 16.88
CA ALA A 293 3.02 -4.51 17.57
C ALA A 293 2.75 -3.09 17.03
N VAL A 294 2.57 -2.94 15.71
CA VAL A 294 2.15 -1.67 15.10
C VAL A 294 0.79 -1.23 15.63
N ALA A 295 -0.18 -2.12 15.72
CA ALA A 295 -1.50 -1.81 16.28
C ALA A 295 -1.42 -1.42 17.76
N ASP A 296 -0.62 -2.12 18.57
CA ASP A 296 -0.42 -1.80 19.99
C ASP A 296 0.13 -0.38 20.20
N LYS A 297 1.01 0.09 19.30
CA LYS A 297 1.51 1.47 19.34
C LYS A 297 0.50 2.47 18.78
N TYR A 298 -0.10 2.17 17.63
CA TYR A 298 -1.06 3.04 16.96
C TYR A 298 -2.28 3.34 17.84
N GLU A 299 -2.83 2.31 18.50
CA GLU A 299 -4.07 2.43 19.27
C GLU A 299 -3.91 3.18 20.60
N LYS A 300 -2.67 3.43 21.02
CA LYS A 300 -2.36 4.38 22.11
C LYS A 300 -2.43 5.84 21.65
N LEU A 301 -2.33 6.09 20.34
CA LEU A 301 -2.25 7.42 19.74
C LEU A 301 -3.56 7.80 19.04
N TYR A 302 -4.15 6.88 18.27
CA TYR A 302 -5.37 7.10 17.47
C TYR A 302 -6.42 6.02 17.74
N ASN A 303 -7.69 6.38 17.56
CA ASN A 303 -8.85 5.54 17.84
C ASN A 303 -9.77 5.34 16.62
N PHE A 304 -9.24 5.51 15.41
CA PHE A 304 -9.97 5.32 14.15
C PHE A 304 -9.20 4.36 13.23
N PRO A 305 -9.90 3.62 12.35
CA PRO A 305 -9.31 2.54 11.58
C PRO A 305 -8.44 3.04 10.43
N ALA A 306 -7.44 2.25 10.04
CA ALA A 306 -6.76 2.45 8.78
C ALA A 306 -7.62 2.00 7.59
N LEU A 307 -7.34 2.56 6.43
CA LEU A 307 -7.83 2.10 5.14
C LEU A 307 -6.89 1.00 4.61
N SER A 308 -7.46 -0.02 3.95
CA SER A 308 -6.68 -1.08 3.27
C SER A 308 -7.15 -1.25 1.82
N PRO A 309 -6.94 -0.22 0.97
CA PRO A 309 -7.34 -0.25 -0.44
C PRO A 309 -6.59 -1.32 -1.25
N THR A 310 -7.13 -1.66 -2.42
CA THR A 310 -6.40 -2.43 -3.45
C THR A 310 -5.31 -1.56 -4.09
N MET A 311 -4.31 -2.19 -4.70
CA MET A 311 -3.19 -1.46 -5.34
C MET A 311 -3.63 -0.47 -6.43
N ASP A 312 -4.68 -0.78 -7.20
CA ASP A 312 -5.24 0.13 -8.21
C ASP A 312 -5.98 1.32 -7.59
N SER A 313 -6.61 1.11 -6.42
CA SER A 313 -7.22 2.19 -5.65
C SER A 313 -6.16 3.08 -4.98
N LEU A 314 -5.05 2.50 -4.52
CA LEU A 314 -3.86 3.25 -4.09
C LEU A 314 -3.30 4.09 -5.25
N ALA A 315 -3.10 3.48 -6.42
CA ALA A 315 -2.60 4.18 -7.59
C ALA A 315 -3.52 5.34 -8.03
N SER A 316 -4.84 5.14 -8.00
CA SER A 316 -5.82 6.20 -8.25
C SER A 316 -5.69 7.35 -7.23
N THR A 317 -5.47 7.03 -5.95
CA THR A 317 -5.24 8.04 -4.90
C THR A 317 -3.97 8.85 -5.18
N LEU A 318 -2.89 8.17 -5.57
CA LEU A 318 -1.62 8.81 -5.94
C LEU A 318 -1.77 9.73 -7.17
N GLN A 319 -2.50 9.28 -8.21
CA GLN A 319 -2.80 10.09 -9.41
C GLN A 319 -3.67 11.30 -9.08
N GLN A 320 -4.68 11.13 -8.22
CA GLN A 320 -5.51 12.24 -7.74
C GLN A 320 -4.66 13.27 -7.01
N ARG A 321 -3.69 12.83 -6.19
CA ARG A 321 -2.76 13.75 -5.53
C ARG A 321 -1.83 14.46 -6.53
N MET A 322 -1.36 13.77 -7.56
CA MET A 322 -0.59 14.40 -8.66
C MET A 322 -1.40 15.48 -9.37
N ALA A 323 -2.66 15.18 -9.71
CA ALA A 323 -3.57 16.14 -10.33
C ALA A 323 -3.87 17.32 -9.40
N TYR A 324 -4.09 17.08 -8.11
CA TYR A 324 -4.25 18.13 -7.10
C TYR A 324 -3.02 19.05 -7.03
N ASN A 325 -1.81 18.50 -6.97
CA ASN A 325 -0.58 19.30 -6.96
C ASN A 325 -0.43 20.16 -8.23
N ALA A 326 -0.84 19.65 -9.40
CA ALA A 326 -0.80 20.35 -10.68
C ALA A 326 -2.00 21.29 -10.93
N SER A 327 -3.04 21.21 -10.11
CA SER A 327 -4.33 21.90 -10.31
C SER A 327 -4.20 23.43 -10.29
N GLY A 328 -3.21 23.96 -9.57
CA GLY A 328 -3.13 25.37 -9.24
C GLY A 328 -4.34 25.86 -8.44
N VAL A 329 -4.96 24.97 -7.66
CA VAL A 329 -6.16 25.28 -6.88
C VAL A 329 -5.94 26.47 -5.95
N VAL A 330 -6.93 27.35 -5.93
CA VAL A 330 -7.04 28.44 -4.95
C VAL A 330 -8.41 28.32 -4.29
N ALA A 331 -8.43 28.42 -2.96
CA ALA A 331 -9.65 28.52 -2.19
C ALA A 331 -9.74 29.86 -1.46
N THR A 332 -10.93 30.46 -1.49
CA THR A 332 -11.22 31.74 -0.81
C THR A 332 -12.42 31.55 0.10
N LEU A 333 -12.25 31.87 1.38
CA LEU A 333 -13.37 32.03 2.32
C LEU A 333 -13.92 33.45 2.19
N ASN A 334 -15.15 33.58 1.71
CA ASN A 334 -15.80 34.86 1.48
C ASN A 334 -16.54 35.35 2.73
N ALA A 335 -16.76 36.67 2.82
CA ALA A 335 -17.43 37.31 3.96
C ALA A 335 -18.88 36.81 4.20
N ASN A 336 -19.56 36.33 3.16
CA ASN A 336 -20.94 35.81 3.22
C ASN A 336 -21.02 34.32 3.60
N ASN A 337 -19.99 33.78 4.28
CA ASN A 337 -19.89 32.38 4.68
C ASN A 337 -20.01 31.40 3.50
N THR A 338 -19.43 31.77 2.36
CA THR A 338 -19.26 30.88 1.21
C THR A 338 -17.78 30.58 0.99
N VAL A 339 -17.48 29.44 0.38
CA VAL A 339 -16.14 29.07 -0.05
C VAL A 339 -16.13 28.99 -1.57
N THR A 340 -15.24 29.74 -2.21
CA THR A 340 -15.01 29.67 -3.65
C THR A 340 -13.73 28.90 -3.91
N LEU A 341 -13.79 27.91 -4.79
CA LEU A 341 -12.63 27.15 -5.27
C LEU A 341 -12.48 27.37 -6.76
N THR A 342 -11.25 27.57 -7.22
CA THR A 342 -10.92 27.71 -8.64
C THR A 342 -9.69 26.88 -8.96
N VAL A 343 -9.70 26.20 -10.10
CA VAL A 343 -8.57 25.39 -10.59
C VAL A 343 -8.13 25.85 -11.97
N LYS A 344 -6.84 25.69 -12.28
CA LYS A 344 -6.28 25.91 -13.62
C LYS A 344 -6.43 24.64 -14.47
N THR A 345 -6.09 23.49 -13.91
CA THR A 345 -6.25 22.18 -14.56
C THR A 345 -7.24 21.33 -13.77
N ALA A 346 -7.84 20.33 -14.43
CA ALA A 346 -8.87 19.52 -13.81
C ALA A 346 -8.32 18.73 -12.61
N ALA A 347 -9.05 18.72 -11.50
CA ALA A 347 -8.65 18.01 -10.29
C ALA A 347 -9.84 17.74 -9.36
N ARG A 348 -9.64 16.74 -8.50
CA ARG A 348 -10.50 16.49 -7.33
C ARG A 348 -9.86 17.15 -6.12
N ILE A 349 -10.57 18.10 -5.52
CA ILE A 349 -10.05 18.94 -4.44
C ILE A 349 -10.67 18.51 -3.11
N PRO A 350 -9.87 17.97 -2.16
CA PRO A 350 -10.32 17.74 -0.80
C PRO A 350 -10.33 19.04 0.01
N VAL A 351 -11.39 19.23 0.79
CA VAL A 351 -11.53 20.34 1.74
C VAL A 351 -12.01 19.80 3.08
N THR A 352 -11.09 19.70 4.02
CA THR A 352 -11.41 19.33 5.40
C THR A 352 -12.18 20.44 6.10
N GLY A 353 -13.23 20.06 6.85
CA GLY A 353 -14.09 20.93 7.65
C GLY A 353 -15.12 21.73 6.86
N LEU A 354 -15.15 21.61 5.53
CA LEU A 354 -16.22 22.16 4.72
C LEU A 354 -17.44 21.25 4.80
N LYS A 355 -18.53 21.72 5.43
CA LYS A 355 -19.85 21.10 5.32
C LYS A 355 -20.60 21.77 4.18
N ASN A 356 -20.94 21.00 3.15
CA ASN A 356 -21.62 21.51 1.96
C ASN A 356 -23.03 22.01 2.29
N GLY A 357 -23.26 23.32 2.18
CA GLY A 357 -24.56 23.98 2.36
C GLY A 357 -25.33 24.25 1.08
N GLY A 358 -24.88 23.67 -0.04
CA GLY A 358 -25.43 23.89 -1.35
C GLY A 358 -24.52 24.73 -2.24
N MET A 359 -24.54 24.42 -3.54
CA MET A 359 -23.84 25.18 -4.56
C MET A 359 -24.56 26.50 -4.82
N VAL A 360 -23.83 27.61 -4.70
CA VAL A 360 -24.32 28.97 -4.97
C VAL A 360 -24.14 29.31 -6.45
N SER A 361 -22.97 29.01 -7.00
CA SER A 361 -22.64 29.23 -8.41
C SER A 361 -21.48 28.34 -8.85
N HIS A 362 -21.36 28.13 -10.16
CA HIS A 362 -20.17 27.56 -10.78
C HIS A 362 -19.96 28.14 -12.18
N THR A 363 -18.74 28.06 -12.70
CA THR A 363 -18.41 28.32 -14.11
C THR A 363 -18.32 27.02 -14.90
N GLY A 364 -18.17 27.12 -16.22
CA GLY A 364 -18.06 25.96 -17.12
C GLY A 364 -19.39 25.31 -17.47
N THR A 365 -19.36 24.41 -18.45
CA THR A 365 -20.55 23.73 -18.99
C THR A 365 -20.96 22.49 -18.19
N THR A 366 -20.08 21.98 -17.33
CA THR A 366 -20.31 20.78 -16.53
C THR A 366 -20.48 21.16 -15.07
N THR A 367 -21.57 20.75 -14.45
CA THR A 367 -21.79 20.96 -13.01
C THR A 367 -20.74 20.20 -12.20
N PRO A 368 -20.03 20.85 -11.25
CA PRO A 368 -19.08 20.18 -10.36
C PRO A 368 -19.72 19.02 -9.60
N ALA A 369 -19.03 17.88 -9.57
CA ALA A 369 -19.42 16.79 -8.68
C ALA A 369 -18.94 17.10 -7.26
N ILE A 370 -19.85 17.03 -6.29
CA ILE A 370 -19.55 17.27 -4.88
C ILE A 370 -19.93 16.02 -4.10
N THR A 371 -18.97 15.48 -3.37
CA THR A 371 -19.16 14.35 -2.46
C THR A 371 -18.54 14.68 -1.12
N ALA A 372 -18.89 13.96 -0.07
CA ALA A 372 -18.28 14.13 1.24
C ALA A 372 -18.14 12.80 1.94
N GLU A 373 -17.14 12.71 2.81
CA GLU A 373 -17.00 11.61 3.76
C GLU A 373 -16.70 12.13 5.16
N THR A 374 -16.71 11.23 6.13
CA THR A 374 -16.23 11.51 7.48
C THR A 374 -15.15 10.51 7.85
N TYR A 375 -13.96 11.00 8.15
CA TYR A 375 -12.82 10.19 8.58
C TYR A 375 -12.15 10.83 9.79
N ALA A 376 -11.75 10.02 10.77
CA ALA A 376 -11.15 10.47 12.03
C ALA A 376 -11.93 11.62 12.73
N GLY A 377 -13.26 11.61 12.64
CA GLY A 377 -14.13 12.63 13.22
C GLY A 377 -14.21 13.96 12.45
N GLN A 378 -13.60 14.05 11.27
CA GLN A 378 -13.64 15.24 10.42
C GLN A 378 -14.42 14.99 9.12
N THR A 379 -15.22 15.97 8.71
CA THR A 379 -15.85 15.97 7.39
C THR A 379 -14.83 16.41 6.35
N ILE A 380 -14.71 15.65 5.26
CA ILE A 380 -13.90 16.00 4.10
C ILE A 380 -14.86 16.13 2.92
N THR A 381 -14.98 17.33 2.36
CA THR A 381 -15.77 17.55 1.13
C THR A 381 -14.83 17.53 -0.06
N TYR A 382 -15.22 16.78 -1.09
CA TYR A 382 -14.49 16.68 -2.34
C TYR A 382 -15.23 17.38 -3.46
N LEU A 383 -14.53 18.27 -4.16
CA LEU A 383 -15.04 18.97 -5.33
C LEU A 383 -14.26 18.53 -6.56
N THR A 384 -14.93 17.88 -7.51
CA THR A 384 -14.33 17.55 -8.81
C THR A 384 -14.61 18.69 -9.78
N LEU A 385 -13.53 19.35 -10.22
CA LEU A 385 -13.58 20.53 -11.07
C LEU A 385 -12.87 20.26 -12.39
N ALA A 386 -13.48 20.69 -13.50
CA ALA A 386 -12.86 20.72 -14.81
C ALA A 386 -11.79 21.83 -14.91
N ALA A 387 -10.96 21.79 -15.94
CA ALA A 387 -9.93 22.81 -16.16
C ALA A 387 -10.54 24.22 -16.29
N GLY A 388 -9.95 25.21 -15.62
CA GLY A 388 -10.43 26.59 -15.58
C GLY A 388 -11.74 26.80 -14.79
N GLN A 389 -12.28 25.75 -14.16
CA GLN A 389 -13.57 25.84 -13.47
C GLN A 389 -13.45 26.50 -12.09
N SER A 390 -14.49 27.25 -11.73
CA SER A 390 -14.72 27.81 -10.41
C SER A 390 -16.06 27.35 -9.84
N VAL A 391 -16.14 27.13 -8.53
CA VAL A 391 -17.38 26.79 -7.81
C VAL A 391 -17.44 27.56 -6.50
N THR A 392 -18.62 28.03 -6.13
CA THR A 392 -18.89 28.67 -4.84
C THR A 392 -19.93 27.86 -4.08
N LEU A 393 -19.59 27.42 -2.88
CA LEU A 393 -20.48 26.67 -1.98
C LEU A 393 -20.82 27.49 -0.75
N LYS A 394 -22.05 27.36 -0.24
CA LYS A 394 -22.39 27.81 1.11
C LYS A 394 -21.71 26.88 2.12
N LYS A 395 -21.10 27.46 3.15
CA LYS A 395 -20.57 26.69 4.29
C LYS A 395 -21.64 26.58 5.38
N LEU A 396 -21.88 25.38 5.90
CA LEU A 396 -22.76 25.15 7.07
C LEU A 396 -21.99 25.16 8.38
#